data_AF-A0A9J6B8Y0-F1
#
_entry.id   AF-A0A9J6B8Y0-F1
#
_cell.length_a   1.000
_cell.length_b   1.000
_cell.length_c   1.000
_cell.angle_alpha   90.00
_cell.angle_beta   90.00
_cell.angle_gamma   90.00
#
_symmetry.space_group_name_H-M   'P 1'
#
loop_
_entity.id
_entity.type
_entity.pdbx_description
1 polymer ?
#
loop_
_entity_poly.entity_id
_entity_poly.type
_entity_poly.pdbx_seq_one_letter_code
_entity_poly.pdbx_strand_id
1 'polypeptide(L)'
;MENSSKLSIPDFYNGKSVLLTGGFGFLGKVIIEKLLRSCPGIENIFLLARSKKGKNVQERLDEIINTPPFANLKEKSPEVFKKIVLIEGDVAEENLGISETDQKLICDKVSIFIHNAATINFNEPLKTAVDTNLRSVREMINLAKKAKNLDALVHVSSAFTNWFESDNDKILVEEKIYPNPYNPDDIIKITQLMPDDVLNKITPSLLGKHTNTYSFTKNLAEHLIVNEGKDMPIAIIRPSMVIGSAKEPMPGWLDSWVGPTTYAYLIARGLLRSWHVHKNNVGEVIPVDMTVNLIIASAWKVGIEKNLIEPQIYHSVTGANPITWEKMFKQYLANAKKYPLGKNYLKGLKPFYKFQNRLNSK
;
A
#
# COMPACT_ATOMS: atom_id res chain seq x y z
N MET A 1 -29.10 -28.07 7.46
CA MET A 1 -27.95 -27.26 7.93
C MET A 1 -28.16 -25.87 7.40
N GLU A 2 -28.38 -24.94 8.32
CA GLU A 2 -29.09 -23.68 8.08
C GLU A 2 -28.35 -22.71 7.15
N ASN A 3 -29.16 -22.09 6.32
CA ASN A 3 -28.83 -21.07 5.34
C ASN A 3 -28.47 -19.77 6.09
N SER A 4 -27.26 -19.69 6.64
CA SER A 4 -26.68 -18.42 7.10
C SER A 4 -26.50 -17.54 5.87
N SER A 5 -27.38 -16.55 5.70
CA SER A 5 -27.18 -15.47 4.72
C SER A 5 -25.87 -14.77 5.09
N LYS A 6 -24.78 -15.08 4.37
CA LYS A 6 -23.46 -14.47 4.61
C LYS A 6 -23.62 -12.96 4.56
N LEU A 7 -23.28 -12.28 5.67
CA LEU A 7 -23.28 -10.82 5.78
C LEU A 7 -22.51 -10.24 4.60
N SER A 8 -23.14 -9.37 3.81
CA SER A 8 -22.46 -8.76 2.65
C SER A 8 -21.36 -7.79 3.11
N ILE A 9 -20.42 -7.44 2.23
CA ILE A 9 -19.38 -6.45 2.55
C ILE A 9 -20.01 -5.10 2.98
N PRO A 10 -20.97 -4.50 2.22
CA PRO A 10 -21.61 -3.26 2.66
C PRO A 10 -22.31 -3.38 4.01
N ASP A 11 -23.00 -4.50 4.29
CA ASP A 11 -23.69 -4.71 5.56
C ASP A 11 -22.71 -4.82 6.73
N PHE A 12 -21.54 -5.41 6.51
CA PHE A 12 -20.48 -5.46 7.52
C PHE A 12 -19.95 -4.08 7.88
N TYR A 13 -19.82 -3.16 6.94
CA TYR A 13 -19.37 -1.80 7.22
C TYR A 13 -20.48 -0.88 7.76
N ASN A 14 -21.73 -1.32 7.78
CA ASN A 14 -22.86 -0.52 8.24
C ASN A 14 -22.73 -0.18 9.73
N GLY A 15 -22.79 1.11 10.06
CA GLY A 15 -22.63 1.62 11.42
C GLY A 15 -21.20 1.50 11.99
N LYS A 16 -20.22 1.08 11.19
CA LYS A 16 -18.82 0.96 11.63
C LYS A 16 -18.03 2.22 11.33
N SER A 17 -17.00 2.46 12.13
CA SER A 17 -16.00 3.49 11.84
C SER A 17 -14.64 2.88 11.52
N VAL A 18 -13.94 3.47 10.56
CA VAL A 18 -12.63 3.01 10.06
C VAL A 18 -11.56 4.04 10.42
N LEU A 19 -10.43 3.62 11.00
CA LEU A 19 -9.21 4.42 11.04
C LEU A 19 -8.34 4.08 9.83
N LEU A 20 -8.01 5.08 9.01
CA LEU A 20 -7.16 4.95 7.84
C LEU A 20 -5.91 5.80 8.00
N THR A 21 -4.75 5.16 7.88
CA THR A 21 -3.47 5.87 7.71
C THR A 21 -3.07 5.89 6.24
N GLY A 22 -2.33 6.91 5.82
CA GLY A 22 -1.90 7.04 4.43
C GLY A 22 -3.04 7.35 3.45
N GLY A 23 -4.18 7.85 3.93
CA GLY A 23 -5.33 8.19 3.09
C GLY A 23 -5.08 9.32 2.08
N PHE A 24 -4.05 10.14 2.32
CA PHE A 24 -3.63 11.18 1.36
C PHE A 24 -2.78 10.66 0.20
N GLY A 25 -2.33 9.39 0.25
CA GLY A 25 -1.57 8.75 -0.82
C GLY A 25 -2.47 8.12 -1.89
N PHE A 26 -1.86 7.67 -3.00
CA PHE A 26 -2.56 7.11 -4.15
C PHE A 26 -3.57 5.99 -3.78
N LEU A 27 -3.12 4.96 -3.07
CA LEU A 27 -4.01 3.85 -2.65
C LEU A 27 -5.07 4.33 -1.64
N GLY A 28 -4.67 5.22 -0.73
CA GLY A 28 -5.53 5.80 0.29
C GLY A 28 -6.75 6.53 -0.28
N LYS A 29 -6.55 7.35 -1.31
CA LYS A 29 -7.65 8.07 -1.99
C LYS A 29 -8.69 7.11 -2.56
N VAL A 30 -8.24 6.00 -3.17
CA VAL A 30 -9.14 4.98 -3.74
C VAL A 30 -9.85 4.20 -2.64
N ILE A 31 -9.20 3.91 -1.50
CA ILE A 31 -9.85 3.30 -0.33
C ILE A 31 -11.00 4.18 0.17
N ILE A 32 -10.75 5.48 0.36
CA ILE A 32 -11.77 6.44 0.83
C ILE A 32 -12.94 6.49 -0.16
N GLU A 33 -12.66 6.70 -1.45
CA GLU A 33 -13.69 6.72 -2.49
C GLU A 33 -14.53 5.45 -2.48
N LYS A 34 -13.88 4.29 -2.46
CA LYS A 34 -14.54 2.99 -2.56
C LYS A 34 -15.42 2.71 -1.35
N LEU A 35 -14.96 3.04 -0.13
CA LEU A 35 -15.75 2.93 1.09
C LEU A 35 -16.97 3.85 1.05
N LEU A 36 -16.80 5.12 0.71
CA LEU A 36 -17.92 6.08 0.64
C LEU A 36 -18.95 5.70 -0.43
N ARG A 37 -18.50 5.19 -1.59
CA ARG A 37 -19.38 4.78 -2.69
C ARG A 37 -20.07 3.44 -2.46
N SER A 38 -19.34 2.45 -1.94
CA SER A 38 -19.81 1.05 -1.89
C SER A 38 -20.32 0.63 -0.51
N CYS A 39 -19.99 1.38 0.54
CA CYS A 39 -20.44 1.14 1.91
C CYS A 39 -21.16 2.38 2.46
N PRO A 40 -22.33 2.77 1.88
CA PRO A 40 -23.02 4.00 2.27
C PRO A 40 -23.49 4.01 3.73
N GLY A 41 -23.54 2.85 4.39
CA GLY A 41 -23.85 2.71 5.81
C GLY A 41 -22.68 3.01 6.77
N ILE A 42 -21.45 3.22 6.27
CA ILE A 42 -20.30 3.54 7.13
C ILE A 42 -20.57 4.79 7.97
N GLU A 43 -20.24 4.77 9.27
CA GLU A 43 -20.48 5.89 10.18
C GLU A 43 -19.42 6.96 9.94
N ASN A 44 -18.14 6.63 10.14
CA ASN A 44 -17.02 7.55 9.97
C ASN A 44 -15.80 6.90 9.32
N ILE A 45 -15.02 7.70 8.60
CA ILE A 45 -13.65 7.40 8.18
C ILE A 45 -12.74 8.39 8.92
N PHE A 46 -12.13 7.92 10.00
CA PHE A 46 -11.08 8.63 10.71
C PHE A 46 -9.80 8.59 9.88
N LEU A 47 -9.34 9.74 9.42
CA LEU A 47 -8.19 9.86 8.53
C LEU A 47 -7.03 10.50 9.28
N LEU A 48 -5.97 9.73 9.51
CA LEU A 48 -4.74 10.25 10.12
C LEU A 48 -4.04 11.19 9.14
N ALA A 49 -3.79 12.41 9.60
CA ALA A 49 -3.26 13.48 8.79
C ALA A 49 -2.07 14.16 9.47
N ARG A 50 -0.91 14.08 8.81
CA ARG A 50 0.29 14.80 9.23
C ARG A 50 0.14 16.30 9.06
N SER A 51 0.49 17.08 10.06
CA SER A 51 0.62 18.54 9.90
C SER A 51 1.74 18.86 8.91
N LYS A 52 1.49 19.75 7.95
CA LYS A 52 2.53 20.26 7.03
C LYS A 52 2.67 21.76 7.22
N LYS A 53 3.91 22.28 7.23
CA LYS A 53 4.16 23.73 7.27
C LYS A 53 3.38 24.42 6.14
N GLY A 54 2.50 25.35 6.51
CA GLY A 54 1.80 26.24 5.58
C GLY A 54 0.52 25.70 4.93
N LYS A 55 -0.02 24.54 5.34
CA LYS A 55 -1.38 24.10 4.95
C LYS A 55 -2.13 23.47 6.11
N ASN A 56 -3.37 23.89 6.31
CA ASN A 56 -4.26 23.24 7.28
C ASN A 56 -4.64 21.84 6.75
N VAL A 57 -4.85 20.89 7.66
CA VAL A 57 -5.34 19.54 7.34
C VAL A 57 -6.65 19.56 6.54
N GLN A 58 -7.54 20.51 6.81
CA GLN A 58 -8.78 20.66 6.07
C GLN A 58 -8.56 21.00 4.58
N GLU A 59 -7.63 21.91 4.28
CA GLU A 59 -7.29 22.26 2.88
C GLU A 59 -6.78 21.04 2.12
N ARG A 60 -6.04 20.16 2.79
CA ARG A 60 -5.54 18.90 2.20
C ARG A 60 -6.67 17.91 1.93
N LEU A 61 -7.70 17.89 2.77
CA LEU A 61 -8.89 17.07 2.50
C LEU A 61 -9.64 17.62 1.29
N ASP A 62 -9.80 18.93 1.21
CA ASP A 62 -10.44 19.59 0.06
C ASP A 62 -9.69 19.29 -1.24
N GLU A 63 -8.36 19.31 -1.24
CA GLU A 63 -7.54 18.89 -2.38
C GLU A 63 -7.83 17.46 -2.84
N ILE A 64 -8.10 16.53 -1.91
CA ILE A 64 -8.39 15.14 -2.23
C ILE A 64 -9.78 14.99 -2.83
N ILE A 65 -10.81 15.49 -2.17
CA ILE A 65 -12.21 15.32 -2.60
C ILE A 65 -12.50 16.06 -3.91
N ASN A 66 -11.62 16.99 -4.32
CA ASN A 66 -11.67 17.66 -5.60
C ASN A 66 -10.92 16.92 -6.73
N THR A 67 -10.29 15.78 -6.45
CA THR A 67 -9.67 14.96 -7.50
C THR A 67 -10.71 14.17 -8.32
N PRO A 68 -10.41 13.79 -9.59
CA PRO A 68 -11.36 13.11 -10.46
C PRO A 68 -12.08 11.87 -9.90
N PRO A 69 -11.46 10.99 -9.09
CA PRO A 69 -12.12 9.84 -8.45
C PRO A 69 -13.40 10.18 -7.69
N PHE A 70 -13.43 11.35 -7.07
CA PHE A 70 -14.51 11.77 -6.18
C PHE A 70 -15.58 12.58 -6.90
N ALA A 71 -15.42 12.88 -8.19
CA ALA A 71 -16.34 13.74 -8.94
C ALA A 71 -17.79 13.22 -8.88
N ASN A 72 -17.98 11.92 -9.05
CA ASN A 72 -19.30 11.29 -9.03
C ASN A 72 -19.94 11.33 -7.63
N LEU A 73 -19.15 11.13 -6.56
CA LEU A 73 -19.61 11.29 -5.18
C LEU A 73 -19.98 12.74 -4.87
N LYS A 74 -19.19 13.68 -5.37
CA LYS A 74 -19.43 15.12 -5.19
C LYS A 74 -20.69 15.60 -5.90
N GLU A 75 -20.99 15.03 -7.06
CA GLU A 75 -22.21 15.35 -7.81
C GLU A 75 -23.46 14.72 -7.19
N LYS A 76 -23.38 13.45 -6.78
CA LYS A 76 -24.58 12.67 -6.39
C LYS A 76 -24.85 12.61 -4.89
N SER A 77 -23.82 12.66 -4.06
CA SER A 77 -23.92 12.42 -2.63
C SER A 77 -22.86 13.23 -1.84
N PRO A 78 -22.81 14.55 -1.98
CA PRO A 78 -21.78 15.39 -1.35
C PRO A 78 -21.78 15.29 0.19
N GLU A 79 -22.89 14.90 0.81
CA GLU A 79 -23.01 14.70 2.25
C GLU A 79 -22.13 13.58 2.80
N VAL A 80 -21.73 12.60 1.96
CA VAL A 80 -20.88 11.48 2.41
C VAL A 80 -19.50 11.95 2.86
N PHE A 81 -19.03 13.12 2.41
CA PHE A 81 -17.75 13.68 2.84
C PHE A 81 -17.77 14.14 4.30
N LYS A 82 -18.96 14.41 4.88
CA LYS A 82 -19.09 14.72 6.32
C LYS A 82 -18.74 13.55 7.23
N LYS A 83 -18.66 12.34 6.67
CA LYS A 83 -18.22 11.12 7.37
C LYS A 83 -16.71 11.06 7.54
N ILE A 84 -15.95 11.91 6.85
CA ILE A 84 -14.49 11.95 6.99
C ILE A 84 -14.17 12.81 8.22
N VAL A 85 -13.52 12.21 9.21
CA VAL A 85 -13.06 12.88 10.42
C VAL A 85 -11.53 12.93 10.38
N LEU A 86 -10.97 14.12 10.39
CA LEU A 86 -9.52 14.31 10.35
C LEU A 86 -8.94 14.16 11.76
N ILE A 87 -7.90 13.34 11.89
CA ILE A 87 -7.13 13.16 13.12
C ILE A 87 -5.71 13.64 12.87
N GLU A 88 -5.25 14.63 13.63
CA GLU A 88 -3.87 15.07 13.54
C GLU A 88 -2.93 14.01 14.13
N GLY A 89 -1.84 13.73 13.42
CA GLY A 89 -0.79 12.84 13.89
C GLY A 89 0.19 12.41 12.80
N ASP A 90 1.30 11.82 13.23
CA ASP A 90 2.33 11.25 12.38
C ASP A 90 2.63 9.81 12.78
N VAL A 91 2.58 8.90 11.80
CA VAL A 91 2.88 7.48 12.01
C VAL A 91 4.31 7.24 12.49
N ALA A 92 5.22 8.18 12.25
CA ALA A 92 6.59 8.13 12.72
C ALA A 92 6.76 8.72 14.14
N GLU A 93 5.69 9.10 14.84
CA GLU A 93 5.75 9.57 16.23
C GLU A 93 5.24 8.50 17.21
N GLU A 94 5.56 8.64 18.49
CA GLU A 94 4.99 7.79 19.55
C GLU A 94 3.46 7.98 19.62
N ASN A 95 2.72 6.90 19.87
CA ASN A 95 1.26 6.90 19.83
C ASN A 95 0.68 7.50 18.53
N LEU A 96 1.40 7.36 17.41
CA LEU A 96 1.06 7.93 16.10
C LEU A 96 0.94 9.47 16.10
N GLY A 97 1.50 10.17 17.09
CA GLY A 97 1.37 11.62 17.25
C GLY A 97 -0.06 12.09 17.53
N ILE A 98 -0.95 11.16 17.93
CA ILE A 98 -2.37 11.45 18.16
C ILE A 98 -2.57 11.95 19.59
N SER A 99 -3.36 13.02 19.75
CA SER A 99 -3.74 13.56 21.07
C SER A 99 -4.44 12.50 21.94
N GLU A 100 -4.32 12.60 23.27
CA GLU A 100 -5.01 11.66 24.17
C GLU A 100 -6.54 11.68 23.98
N THR A 101 -7.10 12.86 23.69
CA THR A 101 -8.52 13.05 23.39
C THR A 101 -8.95 12.30 22.15
N ASP A 102 -8.17 12.38 21.08
CA ASP A 102 -8.46 11.69 19.81
C ASP A 102 -8.20 10.19 19.92
N GLN A 103 -7.17 9.76 20.66
CA GLN A 103 -6.96 8.35 20.96
C GLN A 103 -8.18 7.76 21.67
N LYS A 104 -8.76 8.47 22.66
CA LYS A 104 -9.97 8.01 23.34
C LYS A 104 -11.16 7.93 22.37
N LEU A 105 -11.35 8.95 21.53
CA LEU A 105 -12.40 8.95 20.51
C LEU A 105 -12.26 7.76 19.55
N ILE A 106 -11.04 7.50 19.08
CA ILE A 106 -10.74 6.35 18.20
C ILE A 106 -11.02 5.04 18.93
N CYS A 107 -10.53 4.86 20.15
CA CYS A 107 -10.76 3.64 20.93
C CYS A 107 -12.27 3.40 21.18
N ASP A 108 -13.05 4.47 21.29
CA ASP A 108 -14.48 4.39 21.53
C ASP A 108 -15.32 4.08 20.28
N LYS A 109 -14.89 4.56 19.10
CA LYS A 109 -15.68 4.56 17.87
C LYS A 109 -15.19 3.62 16.77
N VAL A 110 -13.89 3.44 16.64
CA VAL A 110 -13.29 2.71 15.52
C VAL A 110 -13.30 1.22 15.80
N SER A 111 -13.76 0.45 14.81
CA SER A 111 -13.67 -1.01 14.85
C SER A 111 -12.84 -1.64 13.74
N ILE A 112 -12.49 -0.87 12.71
CA ILE A 112 -11.69 -1.34 11.58
C ILE A 112 -10.48 -0.42 11.42
N PHE A 113 -9.29 -1.00 11.47
CA PHE A 113 -8.03 -0.28 11.32
C PHE A 113 -7.40 -0.66 9.97
N ILE A 114 -7.11 0.32 9.13
CA ILE A 114 -6.42 0.12 7.84
C ILE A 114 -5.10 0.89 7.88
N HIS A 115 -4.02 0.14 8.06
CA HIS A 115 -2.67 0.69 8.09
C HIS A 115 -1.99 0.61 6.72
N ASN A 116 -2.13 1.68 5.94
CA ASN A 116 -1.57 1.81 4.60
C ASN A 116 -0.38 2.80 4.53
N ALA A 117 -0.19 3.65 5.55
CA ALA A 117 0.95 4.57 5.55
C ALA A 117 2.28 3.82 5.51
N ALA A 118 3.18 4.28 4.65
CA ALA A 118 4.56 3.83 4.55
C ALA A 118 5.40 4.90 3.85
N THR A 119 6.70 4.95 4.14
CA THR A 119 7.66 5.56 3.21
C THR A 119 7.94 4.57 2.09
N ILE A 120 7.70 4.99 0.84
CA ILE A 120 8.00 4.22 -0.37
C ILE A 120 9.30 4.66 -1.03
N ASN A 121 10.07 5.52 -0.36
CA ASN A 121 11.38 5.92 -0.82
C ASN A 121 12.38 4.79 -0.54
N PHE A 122 12.86 4.15 -1.61
CA PHE A 122 13.78 3.01 -1.49
C PHE A 122 15.17 3.39 -0.94
N ASN A 123 15.50 4.68 -0.92
CA ASN A 123 16.78 5.19 -0.40
C ASN A 123 16.60 5.96 0.92
N GLU A 124 15.48 5.75 1.62
CA GLU A 124 15.25 6.38 2.91
C GLU A 124 16.27 5.87 3.95
N PRO A 125 16.83 6.75 4.81
CA PRO A 125 17.67 6.33 5.93
C PRO A 125 16.98 5.26 6.77
N LEU A 126 17.75 4.28 7.26
CA LEU A 126 17.20 3.11 7.96
C LEU A 126 16.33 3.50 9.15
N LYS A 127 16.75 4.50 9.95
CA LYS A 127 16.01 5.02 11.10
C LYS A 127 14.61 5.50 10.70
N THR A 128 14.52 6.39 9.72
CA THR A 128 13.24 6.91 9.21
C THR A 128 12.36 5.79 8.64
N ALA A 129 12.95 4.82 7.93
CA ALA A 129 12.23 3.67 7.42
C ALA A 129 11.68 2.79 8.56
N VAL A 130 12.47 2.56 9.62
CA VAL A 130 12.04 1.81 10.82
C VAL A 130 10.94 2.55 11.56
N ASP A 131 11.05 3.86 11.79
CA ASP A 131 10.01 4.64 12.44
C ASP A 131 8.69 4.59 11.66
N THR A 132 8.75 4.80 10.34
CA THR A 132 7.56 4.93 9.49
C THR A 132 6.92 3.60 9.11
N ASN A 133 7.71 2.55 8.88
CA ASN A 133 7.20 1.28 8.32
C ASN A 133 7.14 0.15 9.36
N LEU A 134 7.91 0.23 10.45
CA LEU A 134 7.99 -0.82 11.45
C LEU A 134 7.38 -0.37 12.79
N ARG A 135 7.90 0.69 13.42
CA ARG A 135 7.39 1.16 14.72
C ARG A 135 5.94 1.62 14.63
N SER A 136 5.57 2.32 13.55
CA SER A 136 4.18 2.69 13.27
C SER A 136 3.18 1.52 13.32
N VAL A 137 3.63 0.31 12.98
CA VAL A 137 2.81 -0.92 13.02
C VAL A 137 2.58 -1.35 14.46
N ARG A 138 3.59 -1.25 15.32
CA ARG A 138 3.47 -1.47 16.77
C ARG A 138 2.50 -0.45 17.39
N GLU A 139 2.66 0.82 17.07
CA GLU A 139 1.75 1.87 17.55
C GLU A 139 0.30 1.61 17.10
N MET A 140 0.11 1.16 15.86
CA MET A 140 -1.21 0.78 15.35
C MET A 140 -1.81 -0.42 16.09
N ILE A 141 -1.02 -1.47 16.33
CA ILE A 141 -1.45 -2.65 17.11
C ILE A 141 -1.83 -2.23 18.52
N ASN A 142 -1.01 -1.40 19.17
CA ASN A 142 -1.26 -0.90 20.52
C ASN A 142 -2.53 -0.06 20.61
N LEU A 143 -2.81 0.77 19.60
CA LEU A 143 -4.05 1.53 19.52
C LEU A 143 -5.26 0.62 19.27
N ALA A 144 -5.14 -0.33 18.34
CA ALA A 144 -6.21 -1.28 18.02
C ALA A 144 -6.57 -2.19 19.22
N LYS A 145 -5.58 -2.59 20.04
CA LYS A 145 -5.81 -3.35 21.29
C LYS A 145 -6.63 -2.58 22.33
N LYS A 146 -6.56 -1.25 22.31
CA LYS A 146 -7.33 -0.39 23.22
C LYS A 146 -8.75 -0.11 22.70
N ALA A 147 -9.07 -0.48 21.46
CA ALA A 147 -10.39 -0.27 20.89
C ALA A 147 -11.46 -1.12 21.60
N LYS A 148 -12.61 -0.53 21.92
CA LYS A 148 -13.72 -1.21 22.59
C LYS A 148 -14.28 -2.37 21.78
N ASN A 149 -14.29 -2.22 20.46
CA ASN A 149 -14.76 -3.23 19.52
C ASN A 149 -13.74 -3.32 18.40
N LEU A 150 -12.91 -4.35 18.35
CA LEU A 150 -12.01 -4.59 17.23
C LEU A 150 -12.61 -5.66 16.31
N ASP A 151 -12.99 -5.26 15.11
CA ASP A 151 -13.46 -6.18 14.07
C ASP A 151 -12.32 -6.57 13.11
N ALA A 152 -11.43 -5.64 12.76
CA ALA A 152 -10.37 -5.93 11.79
C ALA A 152 -9.18 -4.97 11.92
N LEU A 153 -7.98 -5.49 11.70
CA LEU A 153 -6.76 -4.70 11.44
C LEU A 153 -6.13 -5.18 10.11
N VAL A 154 -6.12 -4.32 9.10
CA VAL A 154 -5.52 -4.61 7.79
C VAL A 154 -4.21 -3.84 7.66
N HIS A 155 -3.12 -4.56 7.45
CA HIS A 155 -1.80 -3.97 7.16
C HIS A 155 -1.46 -4.12 5.68
N VAL A 156 -1.09 -3.01 5.03
CA VAL A 156 -0.57 -3.03 3.66
C VAL A 156 0.95 -3.18 3.69
N SER A 157 1.42 -4.37 3.33
CA SER A 157 2.82 -4.74 3.16
C SER A 157 3.24 -4.62 1.69
N SER A 158 4.03 -5.56 1.17
CA SER A 158 4.47 -5.61 -0.23
C SER A 158 4.73 -7.06 -0.67
N ALA A 159 4.46 -7.36 -1.94
CA ALA A 159 4.82 -8.65 -2.55
C ALA A 159 6.33 -8.87 -2.62
N PHE A 160 7.13 -7.80 -2.49
CA PHE A 160 8.58 -7.84 -2.59
C PHE A 160 9.30 -8.04 -1.24
N THR A 161 8.58 -8.29 -0.15
CA THR A 161 9.20 -8.51 1.18
C THR A 161 9.97 -9.82 1.28
N ASN A 162 9.66 -10.80 0.44
CA ASN A 162 10.23 -12.16 0.48
C ASN A 162 10.78 -12.60 -0.88
N TRP A 163 11.20 -11.66 -1.73
CA TRP A 163 11.59 -11.95 -3.12
C TRP A 163 12.75 -12.97 -3.23
N PHE A 164 13.69 -12.94 -2.29
CA PHE A 164 14.86 -13.85 -2.26
C PHE A 164 14.50 -15.29 -1.91
N GLU A 165 13.28 -15.58 -1.46
CA GLU A 165 12.81 -16.95 -1.29
C GLU A 165 12.61 -17.65 -2.64
N SER A 166 12.50 -16.87 -3.72
CA SER A 166 12.42 -17.41 -5.09
C SER A 166 13.78 -17.91 -5.64
N ASP A 167 14.89 -17.53 -5.00
CA ASP A 167 16.24 -17.96 -5.42
C ASP A 167 16.61 -19.38 -4.91
N ASN A 168 15.80 -19.97 -4.01
CA ASN A 168 16.05 -21.29 -3.39
C ASN A 168 15.32 -22.45 -4.12
N ASP A 169 15.38 -22.50 -5.45
CA ASP A 169 14.63 -23.47 -6.31
C ASP A 169 13.09 -23.39 -6.21
N LYS A 170 12.55 -22.42 -5.45
CA LYS A 170 11.11 -22.18 -5.35
C LYS A 170 10.67 -21.17 -6.40
N ILE A 171 9.83 -21.61 -7.34
CA ILE A 171 9.23 -20.72 -8.35
C ILE A 171 8.15 -19.81 -7.73
N LEU A 172 7.62 -20.18 -6.55
CA LEU A 172 6.46 -19.53 -5.94
C LEU A 172 6.74 -19.14 -4.48
N VAL A 173 6.55 -17.86 -4.19
CA VAL A 173 6.47 -17.35 -2.80
C VAL A 173 5.02 -17.53 -2.34
N GLU A 174 4.80 -18.35 -1.33
CA GLU A 174 3.48 -18.62 -0.73
C GLU A 174 3.01 -17.50 0.23
N GLU A 175 1.71 -17.48 0.51
CA GLU A 175 1.03 -16.59 1.46
C GLU A 175 1.26 -17.03 2.92
N LYS A 176 2.52 -17.04 3.34
CA LYS A 176 2.94 -17.35 4.71
C LYS A 176 4.00 -16.39 5.21
N ILE A 177 4.30 -16.46 6.49
CA ILE A 177 5.44 -15.79 7.12
C ILE A 177 6.67 -16.66 6.89
N TYR A 178 7.75 -16.03 6.41
CA TYR A 178 9.04 -16.69 6.22
C TYR A 178 9.94 -16.39 7.40
N PRO A 179 10.83 -17.29 7.83
CA PRO A 179 11.77 -17.00 8.90
C PRO A 179 12.62 -15.76 8.60
N ASN A 180 12.82 -14.89 9.59
CA ASN A 180 13.72 -13.75 9.51
C ASN A 180 14.81 -13.89 10.59
N PRO A 181 16.09 -13.66 10.26
CA PRO A 181 17.19 -13.76 11.23
C PRO A 181 17.15 -12.68 12.32
N TYR A 182 16.39 -11.59 12.12
CA TYR A 182 16.31 -10.48 13.04
C TYR A 182 15.00 -10.47 13.82
N ASN A 183 15.10 -10.16 15.10
CA ASN A 183 13.94 -9.76 15.89
C ASN A 183 13.62 -8.28 15.61
N PRO A 184 12.37 -7.93 15.24
CA PRO A 184 11.94 -6.54 15.06
C PRO A 184 12.33 -5.60 16.20
N ASP A 185 12.28 -6.07 17.46
CA ASP A 185 12.64 -5.27 18.64
C ASP A 185 14.09 -4.82 18.64
N ASP A 186 14.99 -5.69 18.22
CA ASP A 186 16.42 -5.41 18.24
C ASP A 186 16.76 -4.36 17.17
N ILE A 187 16.12 -4.44 15.99
CA ILE A 187 16.27 -3.45 14.94
C ILE A 187 15.74 -2.08 15.39
N ILE A 188 14.58 -2.03 16.04
CA ILE A 188 14.03 -0.78 16.60
C ILE A 188 15.03 -0.16 17.59
N LYS A 189 15.52 -0.94 18.56
CA LYS A 189 16.50 -0.47 19.56
C LYS A 189 17.79 0.03 18.90
N ILE A 190 18.32 -0.71 17.92
CA ILE A 190 19.52 -0.32 17.17
C ILE A 190 19.34 1.07 16.55
N THR A 191 18.21 1.31 15.87
CA THR A 191 17.96 2.61 15.23
C THR A 191 17.73 3.78 16.20
N GLN A 192 17.30 3.50 17.43
CA GLN A 192 17.09 4.51 18.46
C GLN A 192 18.38 4.86 19.21
N LEU A 193 19.22 3.87 19.47
CA LEU A 193 20.43 4.03 20.30
C LEU A 193 21.67 4.42 19.49
N MET A 194 21.76 4.03 18.22
CA MET A 194 22.95 4.30 17.42
C MET A 194 22.94 5.70 16.80
N PRO A 195 24.08 6.41 16.78
CA PRO A 195 24.24 7.62 15.99
C PRO A 195 24.01 7.36 14.50
N ASP A 196 23.43 8.32 13.81
CA ASP A 196 23.01 8.19 12.40
C ASP A 196 24.19 7.84 11.47
N ASP A 197 25.40 8.35 11.73
CA ASP A 197 26.59 8.06 10.92
C ASP A 197 27.05 6.60 11.05
N VAL A 198 26.96 6.03 12.25
CA VAL A 198 27.26 4.62 12.50
C VAL A 198 26.17 3.74 11.90
N LEU A 199 24.90 4.11 12.07
CA LEU A 199 23.76 3.39 11.50
C LEU A 199 23.87 3.30 9.97
N ASN A 200 24.23 4.40 9.31
CA ASN A 200 24.43 4.44 7.86
C ASN A 200 25.56 3.50 7.40
N LYS A 201 26.65 3.37 8.18
CA LYS A 201 27.76 2.45 7.87
C LYS A 201 27.35 0.98 8.00
N ILE A 202 26.52 0.62 8.98
CA ILE A 202 26.11 -0.78 9.20
C ILE A 202 24.89 -1.20 8.39
N THR A 203 24.07 -0.24 7.90
CA THR A 203 22.83 -0.50 7.16
C THR A 203 23.01 -1.51 6.01
N PRO A 204 24.04 -1.41 5.14
CA PRO A 204 24.23 -2.39 4.06
C PRO A 204 24.38 -3.84 4.56
N SER A 205 25.00 -4.02 5.74
CA SER A 205 25.14 -5.35 6.35
C SER A 205 23.83 -5.83 6.97
N LEU A 206 23.06 -4.93 7.60
CA LEU A 206 21.77 -5.25 8.19
C LEU A 206 20.74 -5.69 7.14
N LEU A 207 20.72 -5.04 5.97
CA LEU A 207 19.78 -5.38 4.90
C LEU A 207 19.93 -6.84 4.43
N GLY A 208 21.12 -7.43 4.53
CA GLY A 208 21.36 -8.81 4.10
C GLY A 208 20.95 -9.03 2.64
N LYS A 209 19.93 -9.87 2.42
CA LYS A 209 19.39 -10.14 1.08
C LYS A 209 18.41 -9.07 0.57
N HIS A 210 17.97 -8.14 1.40
CA HIS A 210 17.05 -7.10 0.97
C HIS A 210 17.75 -6.07 0.06
N THR A 211 17.08 -5.66 -1.01
CA THR A 211 17.64 -4.69 -1.97
C THR A 211 17.61 -3.26 -1.45
N ASN A 212 16.77 -2.96 -0.45
CA ASN A 212 16.55 -1.63 0.09
C ASN A 212 15.89 -1.67 1.47
N THR A 213 15.92 -0.53 2.17
CA THR A 213 15.32 -0.33 3.51
C THR A 213 13.80 -0.55 3.51
N TYR A 214 13.11 -0.27 2.41
CA TYR A 214 11.66 -0.50 2.28
C TYR A 214 11.30 -1.99 2.40
N SER A 215 11.90 -2.85 1.58
CA SER A 215 11.61 -4.29 1.59
C SER A 215 12.01 -4.93 2.93
N PHE A 216 13.10 -4.47 3.53
CA PHE A 216 13.57 -4.91 4.84
C PHE A 216 12.58 -4.54 5.96
N THR A 217 12.20 -3.28 6.05
CA THR A 217 11.29 -2.80 7.12
C THR A 217 9.87 -3.34 6.97
N LYS A 218 9.37 -3.50 5.74
CA LYS A 218 8.08 -4.17 5.49
C LYS A 218 8.10 -5.64 5.83
N ASN A 219 9.20 -6.35 5.60
CA ASN A 219 9.34 -7.73 6.06
C ASN A 219 9.30 -7.80 7.60
N LEU A 220 10.11 -7.00 8.29
CA LEU A 220 10.12 -6.94 9.76
C LEU A 220 8.75 -6.56 10.35
N ALA A 221 7.99 -5.71 9.67
CA ALA A 221 6.64 -5.33 10.10
C ALA A 221 5.67 -6.51 10.10
N GLU A 222 5.79 -7.44 9.15
CA GLU A 222 4.97 -8.66 9.14
C GLU A 222 5.31 -9.56 10.34
N HIS A 223 6.59 -9.69 10.70
CA HIS A 223 7.00 -10.42 11.90
C HIS A 223 6.49 -9.78 13.19
N LEU A 224 6.56 -8.46 13.26
CA LEU A 224 6.04 -7.69 14.37
C LEU A 224 4.53 -7.93 14.57
N ILE A 225 3.77 -7.95 13.46
CA ILE A 225 2.34 -8.27 13.47
C ILE A 225 2.07 -9.66 14.03
N VAL A 226 2.85 -10.67 13.63
CA VAL A 226 2.68 -12.04 14.14
C VAL A 226 3.00 -12.12 15.63
N ASN A 227 4.06 -11.45 16.06
CA ASN A 227 4.52 -11.49 17.45
C ASN A 227 3.57 -10.76 18.40
N GLU A 228 3.09 -9.58 18.01
CA GLU A 228 2.33 -8.69 18.89
C GLU A 228 0.83 -8.68 18.62
N GLY A 229 0.41 -9.04 17.41
CA GLY A 229 -0.99 -9.06 16.97
C GLY A 229 -1.69 -10.40 17.20
N LYS A 230 -1.14 -11.25 18.09
CA LYS A 230 -1.74 -12.54 18.44
C LYS A 230 -3.19 -12.37 18.89
N ASP A 231 -4.06 -13.27 18.44
CA ASP A 231 -5.50 -13.30 18.74
C ASP A 231 -6.30 -12.09 18.23
N MET A 232 -5.70 -11.21 17.40
CA MET A 232 -6.39 -10.11 16.74
C MET A 232 -6.86 -10.51 15.33
N PRO A 233 -7.99 -9.98 14.82
CA PRO A 233 -8.47 -10.24 13.47
C PRO A 233 -7.64 -9.46 12.43
N ILE A 234 -6.46 -9.99 12.08
CA ILE A 234 -5.49 -9.30 11.24
C ILE A 234 -5.45 -9.86 9.81
N ALA A 235 -5.40 -8.97 8.83
CA ALA A 235 -5.03 -9.29 7.45
C ALA A 235 -3.76 -8.54 7.01
N ILE A 236 -2.85 -9.22 6.32
CA ILE A 236 -1.66 -8.64 5.70
C ILE A 236 -1.84 -8.71 4.19
N ILE A 237 -1.87 -7.54 3.54
CA ILE A 237 -2.02 -7.43 2.09
C ILE A 237 -0.66 -7.12 1.46
N ARG A 238 -0.20 -7.98 0.56
CA ARG A 238 1.09 -7.86 -0.14
C ARG A 238 0.86 -7.44 -1.61
N PRO A 239 0.69 -6.14 -1.91
CA PRO A 239 0.59 -5.68 -3.28
C PRO A 239 1.93 -5.68 -4.03
N SER A 240 1.88 -5.95 -5.34
CA SER A 240 2.98 -5.67 -6.27
C SER A 240 3.02 -4.19 -6.67
N MET A 241 3.63 -3.84 -7.82
CA MET A 241 3.67 -2.45 -8.27
C MET A 241 2.26 -1.98 -8.66
N VAL A 242 1.68 -1.14 -7.79
CA VAL A 242 0.32 -0.63 -8.01
C VAL A 242 0.31 0.38 -9.16
N ILE A 243 -0.50 0.11 -10.18
CA ILE A 243 -0.69 0.96 -11.36
C ILE A 243 -2.10 1.58 -11.38
N GLY A 244 -2.37 2.37 -12.41
CA GLY A 244 -3.69 3.00 -12.60
C GLY A 244 -4.83 1.99 -12.57
N SER A 245 -6.01 2.47 -12.17
CA SER A 245 -7.22 1.66 -12.03
C SER A 245 -7.60 0.96 -13.33
N ALA A 246 -8.04 -0.29 -13.23
CA ALA A 246 -8.55 -1.02 -14.37
C ALA A 246 -9.98 -0.58 -14.71
N LYS A 247 -10.81 -0.36 -13.69
CA LYS A 247 -12.24 -0.05 -13.84
C LYS A 247 -12.71 1.07 -12.93
N GLU A 248 -12.39 1.03 -11.65
CA GLU A 248 -12.97 1.92 -10.64
C GLU A 248 -11.94 2.78 -9.92
N PRO A 249 -12.31 3.94 -9.37
CA PRO A 249 -13.56 4.69 -9.61
C PRO A 249 -13.66 5.28 -11.02
N MET A 250 -12.53 5.44 -11.69
CA MET A 250 -12.44 5.90 -13.07
C MET A 250 -11.35 5.10 -13.77
N PRO A 251 -11.57 4.47 -14.93
CA PRO A 251 -10.54 3.70 -15.62
C PRO A 251 -9.30 4.53 -15.95
N GLY A 252 -8.11 3.98 -15.69
CA GLY A 252 -6.82 4.63 -15.95
C GLY A 252 -6.48 5.77 -15.00
N TRP A 253 -7.27 6.00 -13.94
CA TRP A 253 -6.94 7.02 -12.95
C TRP A 253 -5.67 6.66 -12.20
N LEU A 254 -4.82 7.67 -12.02
CA LEU A 254 -3.52 7.55 -11.42
C LEU A 254 -3.12 8.88 -10.80
N ASP A 255 -2.46 8.80 -9.64
CA ASP A 255 -1.91 9.94 -8.90
C ASP A 255 -0.44 9.71 -8.48
N SER A 256 0.20 8.67 -9.03
CA SER A 256 1.56 8.25 -8.66
C SER A 256 2.55 8.28 -9.83
N TRP A 257 3.56 9.14 -9.64
CA TRP A 257 4.88 9.26 -10.28
C TRP A 257 5.78 8.03 -10.37
N VAL A 258 5.40 6.88 -9.82
CA VAL A 258 6.39 5.84 -9.47
C VAL A 258 6.34 4.63 -10.41
N GLY A 259 7.52 4.12 -10.77
CA GLY A 259 7.69 2.82 -11.42
C GLY A 259 7.05 2.69 -12.81
N PRO A 260 6.22 1.67 -13.08
CA PRO A 260 5.64 1.37 -14.40
C PRO A 260 4.98 2.55 -15.09
N THR A 261 4.33 3.43 -14.33
CA THR A 261 3.67 4.62 -14.86
C THR A 261 4.65 5.59 -15.50
N THR A 262 5.76 5.89 -14.81
CA THR A 262 6.78 6.78 -15.35
C THR A 262 7.42 6.18 -16.59
N TYR A 263 7.63 4.86 -16.63
CA TYR A 263 8.09 4.19 -17.84
C TYR A 263 7.09 4.33 -18.99
N ALA A 264 5.80 4.08 -18.76
CA ALA A 264 4.76 4.25 -19.77
C ALA A 264 4.75 5.69 -20.34
N TYR A 265 4.86 6.70 -19.47
CA TYR A 265 4.94 8.11 -19.88
C TYR A 265 6.20 8.43 -20.69
N LEU A 266 7.38 8.01 -20.22
CA LEU A 266 8.64 8.27 -20.91
C LEU A 266 8.72 7.57 -22.28
N ILE A 267 8.15 6.36 -22.38
CA ILE A 267 8.01 5.63 -23.65
C ILE A 267 7.08 6.39 -24.58
N ALA A 268 5.91 6.81 -24.09
CA ALA A 268 4.97 7.60 -24.87
C ALA A 268 5.63 8.90 -25.37
N ARG A 269 6.42 9.58 -24.55
CA ARG A 269 7.13 10.81 -24.95
C ARG A 269 8.37 10.57 -25.84
N GLY A 270 8.75 9.32 -26.12
CA GLY A 270 9.96 8.99 -26.87
C GLY A 270 11.27 9.29 -26.12
N LEU A 271 11.20 9.51 -24.81
CA LEU A 271 12.35 9.83 -23.95
C LEU A 271 13.07 8.57 -23.48
N LEU A 272 12.33 7.48 -23.21
CA LEU A 272 12.93 6.19 -22.88
C LEU A 272 13.12 5.36 -24.16
N ARG A 273 14.37 5.29 -24.64
CA ARG A 273 14.73 4.62 -25.91
C ARG A 273 15.23 3.20 -25.72
N SER A 274 15.83 2.91 -24.58
CA SER A 274 16.39 1.60 -24.22
C SER A 274 16.00 1.27 -22.79
N TRP A 275 15.73 -0.01 -22.54
CA TRP A 275 15.41 -0.52 -21.22
C TRP A 275 16.20 -1.80 -20.99
N HIS A 276 17.06 -1.79 -19.98
CA HIS A 276 17.84 -2.96 -19.59
C HIS A 276 16.99 -3.85 -18.67
N VAL A 277 16.35 -4.87 -19.24
CA VAL A 277 15.49 -5.82 -18.51
C VAL A 277 15.51 -7.18 -19.18
N HIS A 278 15.37 -8.25 -18.39
CA HIS A 278 15.09 -9.58 -18.92
C HIS A 278 13.66 -9.61 -19.45
N LYS A 279 13.53 -9.58 -20.78
CA LYS A 279 12.26 -9.40 -21.49
C LYS A 279 11.17 -10.42 -21.15
N ASN A 280 11.59 -11.63 -20.74
CA ASN A 280 10.70 -12.75 -20.40
C ASN A 280 10.29 -12.75 -18.91
N ASN A 281 10.90 -11.92 -18.07
CA ASN A 281 10.50 -11.82 -16.67
C ASN A 281 9.10 -11.21 -16.57
N VAL A 282 8.33 -11.68 -15.59
CA VAL A 282 7.02 -11.12 -15.28
C VAL A 282 7.19 -9.71 -14.74
N GLY A 283 6.47 -8.76 -15.34
CA GLY A 283 6.33 -7.40 -14.83
C GLY A 283 5.21 -7.37 -13.82
N GLU A 284 5.56 -7.56 -12.54
CA GLU A 284 4.58 -7.63 -11.45
C GLU A 284 3.90 -6.29 -11.18
N VAL A 285 2.73 -6.09 -11.79
CA VAL A 285 1.90 -4.89 -11.66
C VAL A 285 0.47 -5.23 -11.28
N ILE A 286 -0.18 -4.40 -10.48
CA ILE A 286 -1.58 -4.63 -10.08
C ILE A 286 -2.39 -3.33 -10.16
N PRO A 287 -3.58 -3.33 -10.78
CA PRO A 287 -4.46 -2.15 -10.74
C PRO A 287 -4.85 -1.77 -9.31
N VAL A 288 -4.87 -0.47 -9.03
CA VAL A 288 -5.17 0.08 -7.68
C VAL A 288 -6.53 -0.39 -7.15
N ASP A 289 -7.54 -0.48 -8.01
CA ASP A 289 -8.89 -0.90 -7.64
C ASP A 289 -8.98 -2.36 -7.22
N MET A 290 -8.20 -3.25 -7.85
CA MET A 290 -8.13 -4.65 -7.41
C MET A 290 -7.52 -4.77 -6.02
N THR A 291 -6.46 -4.00 -5.75
CA THR A 291 -5.82 -3.96 -4.43
C THR A 291 -6.76 -3.39 -3.36
N VAL A 292 -7.48 -2.30 -3.66
CA VAL A 292 -8.47 -1.73 -2.73
C VAL A 292 -9.62 -2.68 -2.46
N ASN A 293 -10.13 -3.36 -3.48
CA ASN A 293 -11.18 -4.38 -3.30
C ASN A 293 -10.71 -5.47 -2.33
N LEU A 294 -9.47 -5.95 -2.48
CA LEU A 294 -8.89 -6.94 -1.58
C LEU A 294 -8.72 -6.41 -0.15
N ILE A 295 -8.25 -5.16 0.03
CA ILE A 295 -8.14 -4.52 1.35
C ILE A 295 -9.50 -4.51 2.07
N ILE A 296 -10.55 -4.03 1.40
CA ILE A 296 -11.90 -3.93 1.98
C ILE A 296 -12.49 -5.33 2.23
N ALA A 297 -12.34 -6.26 1.28
CA ALA A 297 -12.81 -7.63 1.43
C ALA A 297 -12.08 -8.40 2.54
N SER A 298 -10.78 -8.14 2.74
CA SER A 298 -9.99 -8.80 3.79
C SER A 298 -10.42 -8.35 5.18
N ALA A 299 -10.70 -7.05 5.40
CA ALA A 299 -11.26 -6.56 6.65
C ALA A 299 -12.62 -7.22 6.97
N TRP A 300 -13.49 -7.33 5.97
CA TRP A 300 -14.75 -8.09 6.10
C TRP A 300 -14.49 -9.54 6.49
N LYS A 301 -13.61 -10.22 5.77
CA LYS A 301 -13.30 -11.65 5.95
C LYS A 301 -12.82 -11.95 7.37
N VAL A 302 -11.81 -11.22 7.85
CA VAL A 302 -11.26 -11.44 9.19
C VAL A 302 -12.23 -11.03 10.29
N GLY A 303 -13.08 -10.02 10.06
CA GLY A 303 -14.05 -9.58 11.06
C GLY A 303 -15.27 -10.48 11.22
N ILE A 304 -15.62 -11.27 10.20
CA ILE A 304 -16.66 -12.31 10.34
C ILE A 304 -16.10 -13.65 10.86
N GLU A 305 -14.78 -13.88 10.71
CA GLU A 305 -14.09 -15.09 11.18
C GLU A 305 -13.45 -14.84 12.55
N LYS A 306 -14.25 -14.91 13.61
CA LYS A 306 -13.87 -14.48 14.97
C LYS A 306 -12.83 -15.34 15.72
N ASN A 307 -12.18 -16.32 15.08
CA ASN A 307 -11.25 -17.26 15.73
C ASN A 307 -10.00 -17.55 14.88
N LEU A 308 -9.40 -16.50 14.30
CA LEU A 308 -8.16 -16.65 13.54
C LEU A 308 -6.98 -16.86 14.50
N ILE A 309 -6.28 -17.98 14.34
CA ILE A 309 -5.06 -18.30 15.11
C ILE A 309 -3.87 -17.49 14.60
N GLU A 310 -3.84 -17.22 13.29
CA GLU A 310 -2.77 -16.50 12.61
C GLU A 310 -3.33 -15.40 11.69
N PRO A 311 -2.58 -14.31 11.48
CA PRO A 311 -2.93 -13.29 10.50
C PRO A 311 -3.17 -13.89 9.11
N GLN A 312 -4.23 -13.47 8.42
CA GLN A 312 -4.49 -13.89 7.06
C GLN A 312 -3.62 -13.11 6.08
N ILE A 313 -2.88 -13.78 5.21
CA ILE A 313 -1.96 -13.16 4.27
C ILE A 313 -2.52 -13.29 2.86
N TYR A 314 -2.56 -12.18 2.13
CA TYR A 314 -3.06 -12.17 0.76
C TYR A 314 -2.08 -11.48 -0.20
N HIS A 315 -1.81 -12.10 -1.33
CA HIS A 315 -1.04 -11.52 -2.42
C HIS A 315 -1.95 -10.75 -3.39
N SER A 316 -1.64 -9.47 -3.62
CA SER A 316 -2.29 -8.64 -4.64
C SER A 316 -1.32 -8.46 -5.81
N VAL A 317 -1.21 -9.52 -6.63
CA VAL A 317 -0.17 -9.68 -7.68
C VAL A 317 -0.77 -10.16 -9.00
N THR A 318 0.03 -10.19 -10.08
CA THR A 318 -0.48 -10.62 -11.39
C THR A 318 -0.82 -12.10 -11.43
N GLY A 319 -0.04 -12.96 -10.74
CA GLY A 319 -0.32 -14.37 -10.43
C GLY A 319 -1.05 -15.15 -11.51
N ALA A 320 -2.39 -15.14 -11.44
CA ALA A 320 -3.30 -15.85 -12.36
C ALA A 320 -3.32 -15.30 -13.81
N ASN A 321 -2.84 -14.08 -14.05
CA ASN A 321 -2.78 -13.43 -15.36
C ASN A 321 -1.47 -12.64 -15.55
N PRO A 322 -0.33 -13.34 -15.65
CA PRO A 322 0.98 -12.70 -15.70
C PRO A 322 1.19 -11.95 -17.03
N ILE A 323 1.95 -10.85 -16.96
CA ILE A 323 2.38 -10.08 -18.13
C ILE A 323 3.90 -9.95 -18.11
N THR A 324 4.57 -10.29 -19.21
CA THR A 324 6.02 -10.11 -19.32
C THR A 324 6.38 -8.66 -19.61
N TRP A 325 7.60 -8.25 -19.25
CA TRP A 325 8.10 -6.92 -19.62
C TRP A 325 8.07 -6.65 -21.12
N GLU A 326 8.36 -7.65 -21.96
CA GLU A 326 8.25 -7.51 -23.42
C GLU A 326 6.82 -7.18 -23.86
N LYS A 327 5.83 -7.91 -23.33
CA LYS A 327 4.42 -7.72 -23.67
C LYS A 327 3.94 -6.35 -23.18
N MET A 328 4.29 -5.97 -21.97
CA MET A 328 3.97 -4.66 -21.39
C MET A 328 4.57 -3.51 -22.22
N PHE A 329 5.84 -3.61 -22.60
CA PHE A 329 6.51 -2.60 -23.43
C PHE A 329 5.87 -2.46 -24.82
N LYS A 330 5.54 -3.59 -25.47
CA LYS A 330 4.82 -3.57 -26.76
C LYS A 330 3.45 -2.89 -26.63
N GLN A 331 2.73 -3.14 -25.54
CA GLN A 331 1.45 -2.47 -25.27
C GLN A 331 1.63 -0.96 -25.04
N TYR A 332 2.62 -0.54 -24.26
CA TYR A 332 2.93 0.88 -24.07
C TYR A 332 3.22 1.58 -25.41
N LEU A 333 4.01 0.96 -26.28
CA LEU A 333 4.30 1.50 -27.60
C LEU A 333 3.09 1.55 -28.53
N ALA A 334 2.25 0.51 -28.52
CA ALA A 334 1.03 0.48 -29.32
C ALA A 334 0.06 1.57 -28.87
N ASN A 335 -0.14 1.70 -27.55
CA ASN A 335 -1.02 2.72 -26.97
C ASN A 335 -0.46 4.13 -27.16
N ALA A 336 0.85 4.31 -27.06
CA ALA A 336 1.53 5.55 -27.38
C ALA A 336 1.19 6.05 -28.80
N LYS A 337 1.28 5.17 -29.80
CA LYS A 337 0.92 5.51 -31.19
C LYS A 337 -0.57 5.81 -31.36
N LYS A 338 -1.43 5.10 -30.64
CA LYS A 338 -2.89 5.26 -30.71
C LYS A 338 -3.39 6.54 -30.01
N TYR A 339 -2.76 6.91 -28.91
CA TYR A 339 -3.12 8.04 -28.05
C TYR A 339 -1.92 8.99 -27.86
N PRO A 340 -1.55 9.77 -28.89
CA PRO A 340 -0.36 10.61 -28.84
C PRO A 340 -0.50 11.76 -27.84
N LEU A 341 0.53 11.96 -27.02
CA LEU A 341 0.64 13.04 -26.03
C LEU A 341 1.03 14.38 -26.71
N GLY A 342 0.13 14.97 -27.51
CA GLY A 342 0.24 16.34 -28.02
C GLY A 342 1.46 16.67 -28.91
N LYS A 343 1.49 17.88 -29.49
CA LYS A 343 2.24 18.29 -30.73
C LYS A 343 3.77 18.07 -30.82
N ASN A 344 4.44 17.50 -29.82
CA ASN A 344 5.90 17.21 -29.88
C ASN A 344 6.22 15.71 -29.96
N TYR A 345 5.24 14.87 -30.30
CA TYR A 345 5.27 13.45 -29.99
C TYR A 345 6.37 12.62 -30.67
N LEU A 346 6.82 12.94 -31.89
CA LEU A 346 7.83 12.14 -32.62
C LEU A 346 8.65 12.94 -33.65
N LYS A 347 8.96 14.22 -33.41
CA LYS A 347 9.88 14.94 -34.31
C LYS A 347 11.31 14.41 -34.11
N GLY A 348 11.69 13.43 -34.92
CA GLY A 348 13.09 13.20 -35.32
C GLY A 348 13.76 11.88 -34.92
N LEU A 349 13.11 10.93 -34.26
CA LEU A 349 13.78 9.71 -33.82
C LEU A 349 13.04 8.46 -34.26
N LYS A 350 13.59 7.79 -35.28
CA LYS A 350 13.24 6.40 -35.59
C LYS A 350 13.55 5.54 -34.35
N PRO A 351 12.62 4.73 -33.86
CA PRO A 351 12.91 3.89 -32.71
C PRO A 351 13.92 2.81 -33.08
N PHE A 352 15.13 2.92 -32.55
CA PHE A 352 16.16 1.89 -32.65
C PHE A 352 16.00 0.95 -31.45
N TYR A 353 15.08 0.00 -31.53
CA TYR A 353 14.96 -1.04 -30.51
C TYR A 353 16.07 -2.07 -30.72
N LYS A 354 17.05 -2.12 -29.81
CA LYS A 354 18.03 -3.21 -29.78
C LYS A 354 17.81 -4.01 -28.49
N PHE A 355 17.05 -5.10 -28.59
CA PHE A 355 17.04 -6.12 -27.54
C PHE A 355 18.43 -6.78 -27.56
N GLN A 356 19.32 -6.38 -26.64
CA GLN A 356 20.56 -7.12 -26.46
C GLN A 356 20.26 -8.36 -25.61
N ASN A 357 20.13 -9.51 -26.28
CA ASN A 357 20.34 -10.79 -25.63
C ASN A 357 21.83 -10.90 -25.27
N ARG A 358 22.24 -10.42 -24.09
CA ARG A 358 23.50 -10.86 -23.49
C ARG A 358 23.21 -11.94 -22.46
N LEU A 359 22.95 -13.14 -22.99
CA LEU A 359 23.23 -14.39 -22.32
C LEU A 359 23.99 -15.22 -23.36
N ASN A 360 25.33 -15.10 -23.33
CA ASN A 360 26.32 -16.16 -23.59
C ASN A 360 27.73 -15.55 -23.76
N SER A 361 28.68 -16.13 -23.02
CA SER A 361 30.15 -15.90 -22.95
C SER A 361 30.61 -14.60 -22.25
N LYS A 362 31.47 -14.62 -21.22
CA LYS A 362 32.36 -15.63 -20.64
C LYS A 362 32.15 -15.78 -19.15
#